data_AF-A0A2A5JJG3-F1
#
_entry.id   AF-A0A2A5JJG3-F1
#
_cell.length_a   1.000
_cell.length_b   1.000
_cell.length_c   1.000
_cell.angle_alpha   90.00
_cell.angle_beta   90.00
_cell.angle_gamma   90.00
#
_symmetry.space_group_name_H-M   'P 1'
#
loop_
_entity.id
_entity.type
_entity.pdbx_description
1 polymer ?
#
loop_
_entity_poly.entity_id
_entity_poly.type
_entity_poly.pdbx_seq_one_letter_code
_entity_poly.pdbx_strand_id
1 'polypeptide(L)' 'MVYWDKTGFALWYKRLEKQKFKWPNKASLQEFELSPEQLDWLLSGYDVLGHEELQYQSMI' A
#
# COMPACT_ATOMS: atom_id res chain seq x y z
N MET A 1 -5.45 -10.99 5.37
CA MET A 1 -4.81 -11.03 6.70
C MET A 1 -5.19 -12.34 7.37
N VAL A 2 -4.21 -13.07 7.91
CA VAL A 2 -4.46 -14.24 8.75
C VAL A 2 -4.20 -13.81 10.19
N TYR A 3 -5.15 -14.03 11.09
CA TYR A 3 -4.89 -13.89 12.52
C TYR A 3 -5.37 -15.13 13.27
N TRP A 4 -4.67 -15.45 14.35
CA TRP A 4 -5.01 -16.57 15.22
C TRP A 4 -5.89 -16.07 16.36
N ASP A 5 -7.13 -16.54 16.41
CA ASP A 5 -8.01 -16.37 17.56
C ASP A 5 -8.03 -17.68 18.33
N LYS A 6 -7.06 -17.85 19.25
CA LYS A 6 -6.88 -18.87 20.31
C LYS A 6 -7.21 -20.33 19.96
N THR A 7 -8.39 -20.59 19.43
CA THR A 7 -8.93 -21.86 18.96
C THR A 7 -8.91 -22.03 17.43
N GLY A 8 -8.55 -21.01 16.64
CA GLY A 8 -8.53 -21.13 15.17
C GLY A 8 -7.92 -19.95 14.40
N PHE A 9 -7.74 -20.15 13.09
CA PHE A 9 -7.29 -19.10 12.16
C PHE A 9 -8.49 -18.41 11.53
N ALA A 10 -8.51 -17.08 11.61
CA ALA A 10 -9.41 -16.25 10.84
C ALA A 10 -8.64 -15.68 9.64
N LEU A 11 -9.16 -15.90 8.43
CA LEU A 11 -8.61 -15.35 7.19
C LEU A 11 -9.57 -14.29 6.64
N TRP A 12 -9.11 -13.05 6.59
CA TRP A 12 -9.77 -11.98 5.86
C TRP A 12 -9.23 -11.92 4.43
N TYR A 13 -10.12 -12.19 3.47
CA TYR A 13 -9.83 -12.21 2.03
C TYR A 13 -10.62 -11.12 1.31
N LYS A 14 -9.92 -10.15 0.73
CA LYS A 14 -10.49 -9.09 -0.12
C LYS A 14 -10.00 -9.31 -1.55
N ARG A 15 -10.91 -9.58 -2.48
CA ARG A 15 -10.61 -9.74 -3.91
C ARG A 15 -11.07 -8.52 -4.69
N LEU A 16 -10.18 -7.97 -5.51
CA LEU A 16 -10.53 -6.92 -6.47
C LEU A 16 -10.84 -7.59 -7.81
N GLU A 17 -12.10 -7.60 -8.22
CA GLU A 17 -12.54 -8.25 -9.48
C GLU A 17 -12.09 -7.48 -10.73
N LYS A 18 -12.12 -6.15 -10.65
CA LYS A 18 -11.93 -5.26 -11.81
C LYS A 18 -10.64 -4.45 -11.77
N GLN A 19 -10.07 -4.29 -10.58
CA GLN A 19 -8.94 -3.39 -10.34
C GLN A 19 -7.80 -4.15 -9.66
N LYS A 20 -6.63 -3.51 -9.60
CA LYS A 20 -5.48 -4.01 -8.85
C LYS A 20 -5.10 -3.00 -7.77
N PHE A 21 -4.50 -3.47 -6.69
CA PHE A 21 -3.91 -2.59 -5.71
C PHE A 21 -2.80 -1.76 -6.36
N LYS A 22 -2.70 -0.49 -5.96
CA LYS A 22 -1.59 0.39 -6.36
C LYS A 22 -0.35 0.01 -5.55
N TRP A 23 0.22 -1.14 -5.89
CA TRP A 23 1.40 -1.62 -5.19
C TRP A 23 2.55 -0.64 -5.45
N PRO A 24 3.24 -0.15 -4.40
CA PRO A 24 4.35 0.78 -4.56
C PRO A 24 5.48 0.09 -5.33
N ASN A 25 5.59 0.40 -6.62
CA ASN A 25 6.62 -0.16 -7.47
C ASN A 25 7.86 0.72 -7.41
N LYS A 26 8.56 0.72 -6.27
CA LYS A 26 9.94 1.20 -6.24
C LYS A 26 10.80 0.04 -6.73
N ALA A 27 11.18 0.08 -8.01
CA ALA A 27 11.97 -0.93 -8.72
C ALA A 27 13.33 -1.29 -8.06
N SER A 28 13.71 -0.59 -6.98
CA SER A 28 14.96 -0.77 -6.23
C SER A 28 14.78 -1.35 -4.82
N LEU A 29 13.56 -1.47 -4.30
CA LEU A 29 13.34 -1.99 -2.94
C LEU A 29 12.91 -3.45 -3.00
N GLN A 30 13.75 -4.31 -2.41
CA GLN A 30 13.51 -5.74 -2.30
C GLN A 30 12.35 -6.06 -1.33
N GLU A 31 12.13 -5.16 -0.36
CA GLU A 31 11.11 -5.23 0.68
C GLU A 31 10.55 -3.82 0.95
N PHE A 32 9.27 -3.73 1.32
CA PHE A 32 8.58 -2.47 1.60
C PHE A 32 7.89 -2.54 2.96
N GLU A 33 8.37 -1.77 3.93
CA GLU A 33 7.71 -1.61 5.23
C GLU A 33 6.54 -0.63 5.12
N LEU A 34 5.39 -1.02 5.67
CA LEU A 34 4.16 -0.22 5.73
C LEU A 34 3.76 -0.01 7.18
N SER A 35 3.39 1.21 7.54
CA SER A 35 2.63 1.45 8.76
C SER A 35 1.22 0.85 8.64
N PRO A 36 0.52 0.60 9.77
CA PRO A 36 -0.87 0.17 9.75
C PRO A 36 -1.78 1.10 8.95
N GLU A 37 -1.57 2.43 9.01
CA GLU A 37 -2.39 3.38 8.23
C GLU A 37 -2.10 3.28 6.73
N GLN A 38 -0.83 3.14 6.34
CA GLN A 38 -0.46 2.97 4.93
C GLN A 38 -1.02 1.65 4.37
N LEU A 39 -1.05 0.60 5.18
CA LEU A 39 -1.69 -0.66 4.79
C LEU A 39 -3.21 -0.46 4.58
N ASP A 40 -3.88 0.27 5.46
CA ASP A 40 -5.31 0.57 5.31
C ASP A 40 -5.60 1.37 4.03
N TRP A 41 -4.76 2.37 3.73
CA TRP A 41 -4.84 3.13 2.48
C TRP A 41 -4.69 2.26 1.25
N LEU A 42 -3.68 1.38 1.24
CA LEU A 42 -3.47 0.42 0.16
C LEU A 42 -4.71 -0.46 -0.04
N LEU A 43 -5.26 -1.01 1.05
CA LEU A 43 -6.45 -1.86 1.01
C LEU A 43 -7.70 -1.09 0.57
N SER A 44 -7.75 0.21 0.84
CA SER A 44 -8.80 1.12 0.40
C SER A 44 -8.62 1.62 -1.05
N GLY A 45 -7.48 1.34 -1.69
CA GLY A 45 -7.18 1.69 -3.08
C GLY A 45 -6.48 3.04 -3.27
N TYR A 46 -6.05 3.66 -2.17
CA TYR A 46 -5.21 4.85 -2.20
C TYR A 46 -3.76 4.49 -2.53
N ASP A 47 -3.03 5.48 -3.02
CA ASP A 47 -1.58 5.35 -3.17
C ASP A 47 -0.93 5.53 -1.80
N VAL A 48 0.01 4.64 -1.48
CA VAL A 48 0.83 4.74 -0.26
C VAL A 48 2.05 5.63 -0.47
N LEU A 49 2.37 5.94 -1.73
CA LEU A 49 3.40 6.89 -2.11
C LEU A 49 2.77 8.28 -2.20
N GLY A 50 3.27 9.20 -1.39
CA GLY A 50 2.91 10.61 -1.49
C GLY A 50 3.41 11.24 -2.79
N HIS A 51 2.99 12.47 -3.04
CA HIS A 51 3.50 13.25 -4.17
C HIS A 51 5.00 13.54 -4.02
N GLU A 52 5.74 13.43 -5.12
CA GLU A 52 7.13 13.87 -5.17
C GLU A 52 7.22 15.41 -5.09
N GLU A 53 8.31 15.90 -4.52
CA GLU A 53 8.59 17.33 -4.46
C GLU A 53 8.73 17.91 -5.87
N LEU A 54 7.98 18.98 -6.15
CA LEU A 54 8.04 19.67 -7.44
C LEU A 54 9.27 20.58 -7.50
N GLN A 55 10.22 20.25 -8.37
CA GLN A 55 11.39 21.08 -8.65
C GLN A 55 11.00 22.19 -9.66
N TYR A 56 10.69 23.38 -9.17
CA TYR A 56 10.45 24.54 -10.03
C TYR A 56 11.79 25.22 -10.37
N GLN A 57 12.18 25.21 -11.64
CA GLN A 57 13.24 26.09 -12.13
C GLN A 57 12.66 27.49 -12.33
N SER A 58 13.08 28.43 -11.50
CA SER A 58 12.80 29.85 -11.70
C SER A 58 13.55 30.32 -12.94
N MET A 59 12.84 30.53 -14.06
CA MET A 59 13.38 31.26 -15.21
C MET A 59 13.33 32.75 -14.87
N ILE A 60 14.45 33.28 -14.40
CA ILE A 60 14.75 34.72 -14.40
C ILE A 60 15.70 34.98 -15.55
#